data_AF-B9D1S3-F1
#
_entry.id   AF-B9D1S3-F1
#
_cell.length_a   1.000
_cell.length_b   1.000
_cell.length_c   1.000
_cell.angle_alpha   90.00
_cell.angle_beta   90.00
_cell.angle_gamma   90.00
#
_symmetry.space_group_name_H-M   'P 1'
#
loop_
_entity.id
_entity.type
_entity.pdbx_description
1 polymer ?
#
loop_
_entity_poly.entity_id
_entity_poly.type
_entity_poly.pdbx_seq_one_letter_code
_entity_poly.pdbx_strand_id
1 'polypeptide(L)'
;MDGDTIWILPKGGERVKIRLYDIDAPEMKDSGGKKSKKYLSELIAGKEVKIETHGHDKYKRVIGIVYLDGTDINGKMVKDGYARAYLKYSKRYAKLKG
;
A
#
# COMPACT_ATOMS: atom_id res chain seq x y z
N MET A 1 8.31 8.38 -2.23
CA MET A 1 7.48 7.20 -1.93
C MET A 1 6.60 7.62 -0.80
N ASP A 2 5.31 7.65 -1.08
CA ASP A 2 4.25 8.06 -0.17
C ASP A 2 3.81 6.82 0.64
N GLY A 3 2.92 7.00 1.62
CA GLY A 3 2.49 5.90 2.51
C GLY A 3 1.63 4.83 1.85
N ASP A 4 1.44 4.88 0.54
CA ASP A 4 0.52 4.06 -0.23
C ASP A 4 1.15 3.50 -1.53
N THR A 5 2.46 3.69 -1.70
CA THR A 5 3.19 3.35 -2.92
C THR A 5 4.52 2.68 -2.58
N ILE A 6 4.75 1.49 -3.13
CA ILE A 6 5.95 0.68 -2.88
C ILE A 6 6.72 0.37 -4.16
N TRP A 7 7.99 0.04 -4.02
CA TRP A 7 8.79 -0.58 -5.08
C TRP A 7 9.06 -2.02 -4.69
N ILE A 8 8.77 -2.94 -5.60
CA ILE A 8 9.08 -4.36 -5.46
C ILE A 8 10.19 -4.68 -6.46
N LEU A 9 11.14 -5.53 -6.06
CA LEU A 9 12.09 -6.15 -6.96
C LEU A 9 11.73 -7.63 -7.12
N PRO A 10 11.05 -8.02 -8.21
CA PRO A 10 10.80 -9.43 -8.50
C PRO A 10 12.12 -10.18 -8.73
N LYS A 11 12.13 -11.48 -8.44
CA LYS A 11 13.31 -12.33 -8.72
C LYS A 11 13.60 -12.30 -10.22
N GLY A 12 14.78 -11.79 -10.58
CA GLY A 12 15.25 -11.72 -11.97
C GLY A 12 14.61 -10.61 -12.84
N GLY A 13 13.90 -9.65 -12.23
CA GLY A 13 13.22 -8.58 -12.96
C GLY A 13 13.68 -7.17 -12.59
N GLU A 14 13.08 -6.20 -13.25
CA GLU A 14 13.26 -4.78 -12.91
C GLU A 14 12.36 -4.37 -11.74
N ARG A 15 12.71 -3.25 -11.08
CA ARG A 15 11.87 -2.72 -10.02
C ARG A 15 10.51 -2.30 -10.57
N VAL A 16 9.44 -2.80 -9.94
CA VAL A 16 8.06 -2.48 -10.29
C VAL A 16 7.46 -1.59 -9.22
N LYS A 17 6.79 -0.52 -9.65
CA LYS A 17 6.09 0.41 -8.76
C LYS A 17 4.66 -0.08 -8.53
N ILE A 18 4.30 -0.34 -7.28
CA ILE A 18 2.97 -0.79 -6.87
C ILE A 18 2.25 0.33 -6.10
N ARG A 19 1.02 0.66 -6.48
CA ARG A 19 0.09 1.49 -5.71
C ARG A 19 -0.81 0.55 -4.90
N LEU A 20 -0.89 0.78 -3.59
CA LEU A 20 -1.72 -0.02 -2.69
C LEU A 20 -3.21 0.13 -3.08
N TYR A 21 -3.87 -0.98 -3.38
CA TYR A 21 -5.27 -1.02 -3.77
C TYR A 21 -6.20 -0.50 -2.67
N ASP A 22 -7.16 0.35 -3.05
CA ASP A 22 -8.25 0.91 -2.24
C ASP A 22 -7.87 1.58 -0.92
N ILE A 23 -6.66 2.11 -0.81
CA ILE A 23 -6.26 2.95 0.31
C ILE A 23 -5.57 4.20 -0.20
N ASP A 24 -5.61 5.28 0.58
CA ASP A 24 -4.91 6.52 0.29
C ASP A 24 -4.17 6.99 1.55
N ALA A 25 -2.86 7.17 1.45
CA ALA A 25 -2.07 7.69 2.55
C ALA A 25 -1.99 9.21 2.46
N PRO A 26 -1.82 9.93 3.59
CA PRO A 26 -1.61 11.37 3.56
C PRO A 26 -0.42 11.74 2.67
N GLU A 27 -0.53 12.86 1.96
CA GLU A 27 0.53 13.35 1.08
C GLU A 27 1.82 13.63 1.88
N MET A 28 2.99 13.43 1.25
CA MET A 28 4.29 13.61 1.90
C MET A 28 4.50 15.01 2.52
N LYS A 29 3.79 16.03 2.02
CA LYS A 29 3.85 17.41 2.50
C LYS A 29 3.06 17.63 3.79
N ASP A 30 2.09 16.76 4.09
CA ASP A 30 1.33 16.80 5.33
C ASP A 30 2.08 16.08 6.46
N SER A 31 1.82 16.50 7.71
CA SER A 31 2.46 15.90 8.90
C SER A 31 2.24 14.37 9.02
N GLY A 32 1.20 13.84 8.38
CA GLY A 32 0.88 12.41 8.34
C GLY A 32 1.64 11.59 7.29
N GLY A 33 2.12 12.19 6.20
CA GLY A 33 2.68 11.44 5.07
C GLY A 33 4.01 10.77 5.41
N LYS A 34 4.89 11.49 6.13
CA LYS A 34 6.17 10.92 6.62
C LYS A 34 5.95 9.75 7.58
N LYS A 35 4.97 9.86 8.49
CA LYS A 35 4.63 8.80 9.44
C LYS A 35 4.10 7.55 8.73
N SER A 36 3.22 7.75 7.74
CA SER A 36 2.62 6.67 6.94
C SER A 36 3.66 5.93 6.11
N LYS A 37 4.56 6.66 5.44
CA LYS A 37 5.69 6.07 4.73
C LYS A 37 6.60 5.26 5.66
N LYS A 38 6.94 5.81 6.84
CA LYS A 38 7.81 5.15 7.82
C LYS A 38 7.15 3.85 8.28
N TYR A 39 5.89 3.91 8.68
CA TYR A 39 5.15 2.75 9.15
C TYR A 39 5.07 1.64 8.09
N LEU A 40 4.71 1.98 6.85
CA LEU A 40 4.71 1.01 5.75
C LEU A 40 6.07 0.37 5.55
N SER A 41 7.14 1.17 5.63
CA SER A 41 8.51 0.67 5.49
C SER A 41 8.89 -0.26 6.65
N GLU A 42 8.53 0.07 7.89
CA GLU A 42 8.73 -0.81 9.06
C GLU A 42 7.99 -2.15 8.94
N LEU A 43 6.83 -2.16 8.25
CA LEU A 43 6.08 -3.39 8.03
C LEU A 43 6.77 -4.33 7.02
N ILE A 44 7.23 -3.82 5.88
CA ILE A 44 7.58 -4.68 4.72
C ILE A 44 8.98 -4.48 4.13
N ALA A 45 9.75 -3.47 4.54
CA ALA A 45 11.06 -3.22 3.95
C ALA A 45 12.02 -4.39 4.23
N GLY A 46 12.68 -4.86 3.17
CA GLY A 46 13.61 -6.00 3.25
C GLY A 46 12.94 -7.37 3.41
N LYS A 47 11.61 -7.46 3.33
CA LYS A 47 10.86 -8.71 3.46
C LYS A 47 10.34 -9.19 2.11
N GLU A 48 10.20 -10.50 1.96
CA GLU A 48 9.50 -11.10 0.81
C GLU A 48 7.99 -10.97 1.04
N VAL A 49 7.29 -10.36 0.09
CA VAL A 49 5.84 -10.14 0.15
C VAL A 49 5.17 -10.76 -1.06
N LYS A 50 3.90 -11.15 -0.91
CA LYS A 50 3.03 -11.54 -2.02
C LYS A 50 2.21 -10.34 -2.45
N ILE A 51 2.04 -10.17 -3.77
CA ILE A 51 1.27 -9.07 -4.34
C ILE A 51 0.11 -9.67 -5.12
N GLU A 52 -1.12 -9.33 -4.73
CA GLU A 52 -2.32 -9.61 -5.52
C GLU A 52 -2.61 -8.41 -6.42
N THR A 53 -2.39 -8.55 -7.72
CA THR A 53 -2.51 -7.44 -8.69
C THR A 53 -3.96 -7.25 -9.15
N HIS A 54 -4.36 -5.99 -9.31
CA HIS A 54 -5.70 -5.55 -9.70
C HIS A 54 -5.67 -4.71 -10.98
N GLY A 55 -4.65 -4.93 -11.83
CA GLY A 55 -4.42 -4.18 -13.06
C GLY A 55 -3.49 -2.99 -12.88
N HIS A 56 -3.65 -1.98 -13.75
CA HIS A 56 -2.79 -0.80 -13.79
C HIS A 56 -3.61 0.49 -13.74
N ASP A 57 -3.06 1.51 -13.09
CA ASP A 57 -3.62 2.86 -13.12
C ASP A 57 -3.23 3.60 -14.41
N LYS A 58 -3.89 4.73 -14.72
CA LYS A 58 -3.59 5.61 -15.86
C LYS A 58 -2.12 6.06 -15.94
N TYR A 59 -1.41 6.09 -14.82
CA TYR A 59 0.04 6.35 -14.77
C TYR A 59 0.92 5.09 -14.94
N LYS A 60 0.36 3.98 -15.40
CA LYS A 60 1.04 2.67 -15.61
C LYS A 60 1.66 2.06 -14.36
N ARG A 61 1.21 2.45 -13.15
CA ARG A 61 1.57 1.74 -11.92
C ARG A 61 0.71 0.51 -11.78
N VAL A 62 1.31 -0.59 -11.34
CA VAL A 62 0.53 -1.77 -10.92
C VAL A 62 -0.27 -1.39 -9.69
N ILE A 63 -1.54 -1.78 -9.66
CA ILE A 63 -2.38 -1.64 -8.48
C ILE A 63 -2.43 -3.00 -7.78
N GLY A 64 -2.24 -3.06 -6.46
CA GLY A 64 -2.27 -4.35 -5.79
C GLY A 64 -2.42 -4.33 -4.27
N ILE A 65 -2.79 -5.49 -3.74
CA ILE A 65 -2.85 -5.76 -2.30
C ILE A 65 -1.55 -6.47 -1.90
N VAL A 66 -0.91 -5.96 -0.85
CA VAL A 66 0.35 -6.49 -0.34
C VAL A 66 0.06 -7.41 0.83
N TYR A 67 0.58 -8.63 0.75
CA TYR A 67 0.51 -9.62 1.81
C TYR A 67 1.90 -9.95 2.34
N LEU A 68 2.06 -9.89 3.66
CA LEU A 68 3.24 -10.40 4.36
C LEU A 68 2.78 -11.53 5.28
N ASP A 69 3.28 -12.75 5.04
CA ASP A 69 2.92 -13.94 5.84
C ASP A 69 1.40 -14.13 6.01
N GLY A 70 0.63 -13.84 4.96
CA GLY A 70 -0.84 -13.92 4.95
C GLY A 70 -1.57 -12.69 5.51
N THR A 71 -0.85 -11.71 6.06
CA THR A 71 -1.41 -10.46 6.58
C THR A 71 -1.61 -9.43 5.47
N ASP A 72 -2.83 -8.90 5.34
CA ASP A 72 -3.19 -7.79 4.44
C ASP A 72 -2.59 -6.47 4.95
N ILE A 73 -1.48 -6.03 4.34
CA ILE A 73 -0.75 -4.82 4.75
C ILE A 73 -1.54 -3.57 4.40
N ASN A 74 -2.29 -3.57 3.29
CA ASN A 74 -3.13 -2.44 2.91
C ASN A 74 -4.20 -2.18 3.99
N GLY A 75 -4.88 -3.25 4.41
CA GLY A 75 -5.86 -3.18 5.50
C GLY A 75 -5.21 -2.77 6.83
N LYS A 76 -4.00 -3.25 7.13
CA LYS A 76 -3.25 -2.87 8.33
C LYS A 76 -2.94 -1.37 8.35
N MET A 77 -2.52 -0.79 7.23
CA MET A 77 -2.30 0.65 7.09
C MET A 77 -3.55 1.47 7.43
N VAL A 78 -4.73 1.02 6.99
CA VAL A 78 -6.02 1.68 7.31
C VAL A 78 -6.39 1.50 8.77
N LYS A 79 -6.31 0.26 9.28
CA LYS A 79 -6.67 -0.08 10.65
C LYS A 79 -5.83 0.69 11.68
N ASP A 80 -4.55 0.90 11.38
CA ASP A 80 -3.62 1.56 12.29
C ASP A 80 -3.57 3.08 12.09
N GLY A 81 -4.43 3.65 11.23
CA GLY A 81 -4.57 5.10 11.04
C GLY A 81 -3.52 5.76 10.14
N TYR A 82 -2.73 4.97 9.40
CA TYR A 82 -1.69 5.46 8.48
C TYR A 82 -2.16 5.55 7.02
N ALA A 83 -3.39 5.13 6.73
CA ALA A 83 -4.06 5.35 5.46
C ALA A 83 -5.57 5.45 5.67
N ARG A 84 -6.28 5.96 4.67
CA ARG A 84 -7.74 6.01 4.63
C ARG A 84 -8.24 5.03 3.58
N ALA A 85 -9.32 4.31 3.89
CA ALA A 85 -9.99 3.46 2.91
C ALA A 85 -10.55 4.33 1.75
N TYR A 86 -10.16 4.01 0.52
CA TYR A 86 -10.65 4.68 -0.68
C TYR A 86 -11.82 3.88 -1.26
N LEU A 87 -13.04 4.20 -0.81
CA LEU A 87 -14.25 3.41 -1.07
C LEU A 87 -14.85 3.57 -2.47
N LYS A 88 -14.14 4.23 -3.39
CA LYS A 88 -14.65 4.54 -4.72
C LYS A 88 -14.83 3.28 -5.59
N TYR A 89 -13.97 2.27 -5.39
CA TYR A 89 -13.94 1.07 -6.23
C TYR A 89 -14.19 -0.23 -5.45
N SER A 90 -14.05 -0.23 -4.12
CA SER A 90 -14.36 -1.38 -3.26
C SER A 90 -14.79 -0.99 -1.86
N LYS A 91 -15.53 -1.90 -1.21
CA LYS A 91 -15.89 -1.81 0.21
C LYS A 91 -14.94 -2.61 1.12
N ARG A 92 -13.84 -3.18 0.58
CA ARG A 92 -12.94 -4.10 1.29
C ARG A 92 -12.47 -3.57 2.65
N TYR A 93 -12.15 -2.27 2.73
CA TYR A 93 -11.67 -1.64 3.97
C TYR A 93 -12.71 -0.73 4.65
N ALA A 94 -13.96 -0.74 4.20
CA ALA A 94 -15.01 0.18 4.69
C ALA A 94 -15.31 0.05 6.19
N LYS A 95 -15.03 -1.11 6.79
CA LYS A 95 -15.26 -1.39 8.21
C LYS A 95 -13.99 -1.28 9.06
N LEU A 96 -12.83 -1.01 8.46
CA LEU A 96 -11.59 -0.79 9.19
C LEU A 96 -11.57 0.68 9.63
N LYS A 97 -11.77 0.91 10.93
CA LYS A 97 -11.57 2.22 11.55
C LYS A 97 -10.26 2.20 12.34
N GLY A 98 -9.44 3.23 12.14
CA GLY A 98 -8.41 3.66 13.06
C GLY A 98 -8.96 4.72 14.00
#